data_AF-A0A372GD34-F1
#
_entry.id   AF-A0A372GD34-F1
#
_cell.length_a   1.000
_cell.length_b   1.000
_cell.length_c   1.000
_cell.angle_alpha   90.00
_cell.angle_beta   90.00
_cell.angle_gamma   90.00
#
_symmetry.space_group_name_H-M   'P 1'
#
loop_
_entity.id
_entity.type
_entity.pdbx_description
1 polymer ?
#
loop_
_entity_poly.entity_id
_entity_poly.type
_entity_poly.pdbx_seq_one_letter_code
_entity_poly.pdbx_strand_id
1 'polypeptide(L)'
;MAAGALGAIAHVLRSFYWYVGNRALRRSWLAMYLLLPFVGALFGLVVYLVVRGGLTSPLGGASDINPYGVAAIAALVGQFSRETAEKFRAVFGTLLAPAPQGRDHEPTPSVTGVDPSGGPVGTEVVIRGTGLADATVVRFGGVRAAVADVTDTLVRTTVPAGAVSGPPVVHTPTGVATSPEPFTVE
;
A
#
# COMPACT_ATOMS: atom_id res chain seq x y z
N MET A 1 -26.54 31.40 -3.67
CA MET A 1 -26.86 30.87 -2.33
C MET A 1 -27.90 29.74 -2.38
N ALA A 2 -29.13 30.00 -2.85
CA ALA A 2 -30.21 28.99 -2.87
C ALA A 2 -29.85 27.70 -3.63
N ALA A 3 -29.21 27.78 -4.80
CA ALA A 3 -28.82 26.59 -5.57
C ALA A 3 -27.79 25.68 -4.86
N GLY A 4 -26.84 26.26 -4.12
CA GLY A 4 -25.87 25.48 -3.33
C GLY A 4 -26.52 24.82 -2.11
N ALA A 5 -27.45 25.51 -1.45
CA ALA A 5 -28.27 24.95 -0.38
C ALA A 5 -29.14 23.79 -0.90
N LEU A 6 -29.77 23.95 -2.07
CA LEU A 6 -30.61 22.94 -2.71
C LEU A 6 -29.81 21.68 -3.07
N GLY A 7 -28.58 21.83 -3.59
CA GLY A 7 -27.70 20.70 -3.85
C GLY A 7 -27.32 19.92 -2.59
N ALA A 8 -26.99 20.63 -1.51
CA ALA A 8 -26.71 20.00 -0.22
C ALA A 8 -27.97 19.34 0.40
N ILE A 9 -29.14 19.96 0.26
CA ILE A 9 -30.42 19.37 0.69
C ILE A 9 -30.71 18.08 -0.08
N ALA A 10 -30.53 18.06 -1.41
CA ALA A 10 -30.69 16.85 -2.21
C ALA A 10 -29.74 15.73 -1.76
N HIS A 11 -28.49 16.08 -1.44
CA HIS A 11 -27.51 15.13 -0.90
C HIS A 11 -27.91 14.58 0.47
N VAL A 12 -28.38 15.44 1.37
CA VAL A 12 -28.89 15.06 2.70
C VAL A 12 -30.09 14.13 2.57
N LEU A 13 -31.08 14.48 1.75
CA LEU A 13 -32.28 13.69 1.54
C LEU A 13 -31.95 12.30 0.98
N ARG A 14 -31.06 12.22 -0.02
CA ARG A 14 -30.62 10.95 -0.61
C ARG A 14 -29.94 10.05 0.44
N SER A 15 -29.01 10.60 1.19
CA SER A 15 -28.25 9.86 2.20
C SER A 15 -29.15 9.43 3.37
N PHE A 16 -30.00 10.34 3.86
CA PHE A 16 -30.94 10.05 4.94
C PHE A 16 -31.91 8.94 4.55
N TYR A 17 -32.49 8.99 3.34
CA TYR A 17 -33.35 7.93 2.81
C TYR A 17 -32.65 6.57 2.84
N TRP A 18 -31.41 6.49 2.36
CA TRP A 18 -30.64 5.24 2.31
C TRP A 18 -30.31 4.70 3.71
N TYR A 19 -29.81 5.54 4.62
CA TYR A 19 -29.43 5.10 5.97
C TYR A 19 -30.64 4.74 6.85
N VAL A 20 -31.76 5.44 6.71
CA VAL A 20 -33.00 5.09 7.40
C VAL A 20 -33.57 3.79 6.85
N GLY A 21 -33.62 3.63 5.52
CA GLY A 21 -34.08 2.40 4.87
C GLY A 21 -33.27 1.16 5.30
N ASN A 22 -31.96 1.31 5.41
CA ASN A 22 -31.05 0.23 5.84
C ASN A 22 -30.91 0.12 7.37
N ARG A 23 -31.69 0.87 8.16
CA ARG A 23 -31.62 0.92 9.65
C ARG A 23 -30.21 1.20 10.21
N ALA A 24 -29.36 1.85 9.43
CA ALA A 24 -27.97 2.16 9.77
C ALA A 24 -27.78 3.62 10.21
N LEU A 25 -28.86 4.37 10.45
CA LEU A 25 -28.80 5.77 10.84
C LEU A 25 -28.17 5.94 12.24
N ARG A 26 -27.03 6.60 12.30
CA ARG A 26 -26.37 6.96 13.57
C ARG A 26 -26.86 8.32 14.06
N ARG A 27 -27.30 8.39 15.32
CA ARG A 27 -27.84 9.64 15.93
C ARG A 27 -26.84 10.80 15.94
N SER A 28 -25.55 10.52 16.08
CA SER A 28 -24.49 11.54 16.02
C SER A 28 -24.36 12.22 14.66
N TRP A 29 -24.90 11.62 13.59
CA TRP A 29 -24.82 12.15 12.22
C TRP A 29 -25.93 13.16 11.92
N LEU A 30 -26.96 13.24 12.76
CA LEU A 30 -28.09 14.16 12.58
C LEU A 30 -27.64 15.64 12.59
N ALA A 31 -26.71 15.98 13.48
CA ALA A 31 -26.14 17.33 13.55
C ALA A 31 -25.39 17.71 12.26
N MET A 32 -24.63 16.76 11.70
CA MET A 32 -23.96 16.93 10.42
C MET A 32 -24.99 17.17 9.30
N TYR A 33 -26.00 16.31 9.16
CA TYR A 33 -27.04 16.46 8.13
C TYR A 33 -27.80 17.79 8.23
N LEU A 34 -28.02 18.30 9.45
CA LEU A 34 -28.64 19.60 9.67
C LEU A 34 -27.75 20.77 9.22
N LEU A 35 -26.43 20.63 9.35
CA LEU A 35 -25.46 21.66 8.97
C LEU A 35 -25.12 21.67 7.47
N LEU A 36 -25.25 20.54 6.77
CA LEU A 36 -24.92 20.40 5.36
C LEU A 36 -25.58 21.45 4.43
N PRO A 37 -26.88 21.79 4.55
CA PRO A 37 -27.52 22.83 3.76
C PRO A 37 -26.86 24.20 3.87
N PHE A 38 -26.39 24.56 5.07
CA PHE A 38 -25.71 25.84 5.31
C PHE A 38 -24.32 25.85 4.69
N VAL A 39 -23.60 24.73 4.78
CA VAL A 39 -22.30 24.56 4.11
C VAL A 39 -22.46 24.64 2.58
N GLY A 40 -23.49 24.00 2.02
CA GLY A 40 -23.80 24.09 0.59
C GLY A 40 -24.19 25.51 0.16
N ALA A 41 -24.95 26.23 0.98
CA ALA A 41 -25.32 27.62 0.74
C ALA A 41 -24.09 28.54 0.68
N LEU A 42 -23.16 28.36 1.63
CA LEU A 42 -21.90 29.09 1.70
C LEU A 42 -21.03 28.81 0.46
N PHE A 43 -20.89 27.55 0.07
CA PHE A 43 -20.14 27.17 -1.12
C PHE A 43 -20.75 27.80 -2.39
N GLY A 44 -22.08 27.71 -2.54
CA GLY A 44 -22.79 28.34 -3.66
C GLY A 44 -22.74 29.86 -3.66
N LEU A 45 -22.51 30.51 -2.50
CA LEU A 45 -22.24 31.95 -2.42
C LEU A 45 -20.84 32.27 -2.95
N VAL A 46 -19.82 31.55 -2.48
CA VAL A 46 -18.44 31.76 -2.90
C VAL A 46 -18.30 31.58 -4.41
N VAL A 47 -18.83 30.49 -4.97
CA VAL A 47 -18.82 30.24 -6.43
C VAL A 47 -19.56 31.34 -7.20
N TYR A 48 -20.70 31.82 -6.68
CA TYR A 48 -21.42 32.92 -7.31
C TYR A 48 -20.60 34.22 -7.33
N LEU A 49 -19.86 34.53 -6.26
CA LEU A 49 -18.98 35.69 -6.20
C LEU A 49 -17.81 35.55 -7.19
N VAL A 50 -17.26 34.35 -7.39
CA VAL A 50 -16.25 34.10 -8.43
C VAL A 50 -16.81 34.38 -9.83
N VAL A 51 -17.95 33.76 -10.16
CA VAL A 51 -18.53 33.83 -11.52
C VAL A 51 -19.08 35.23 -11.83
N ARG A 52 -19.73 35.87 -10.85
CA ARG A 52 -20.31 37.21 -11.03
C ARG A 52 -19.27 38.33 -10.95
N GLY A 53 -18.23 38.15 -10.12
CA GLY A 53 -17.16 39.14 -10.01
C GLY A 53 -16.25 39.18 -11.24
N GLY A 54 -16.07 38.04 -11.92
CA GLY A 54 -14.99 37.88 -12.88
C GLY A 54 -13.62 37.92 -12.19
N LEU A 55 -12.64 37.19 -12.73
CA LEU A 55 -11.26 37.25 -12.20
C LEU A 55 -10.50 38.46 -12.74
N THR A 56 -10.89 38.91 -13.94
CA THR A 56 -10.34 40.06 -14.65
C THR A 56 -11.50 40.84 -15.26
N SER A 57 -11.42 42.17 -15.26
CA SER A 57 -12.34 43.00 -16.04
C SER A 57 -12.05 42.81 -17.52
N PRO A 58 -13.04 42.50 -18.39
CA PRO A 58 -12.81 42.34 -19.82
C PRO A 58 -12.34 43.62 -20.53
N LEU A 59 -12.38 44.78 -19.85
CA LEU A 59 -11.97 46.08 -20.36
C LEU A 59 -10.81 46.72 -19.56
N GLY A 60 -10.30 46.06 -18.53
CA GLY A 60 -9.33 46.61 -17.56
C GLY A 60 -7.91 46.04 -17.69
N GLY A 61 -6.90 46.80 -17.25
CA GLY A 61 -5.50 46.39 -17.22
C GLY A 61 -5.18 45.41 -16.08
N ALA A 62 -3.92 44.96 -15.97
CA ALA A 62 -3.47 44.02 -14.91
C ALA A 62 -3.67 44.52 -13.46
N SER A 63 -3.96 45.82 -13.28
CA SER A 63 -4.34 46.44 -12.01
C SER A 63 -5.81 46.24 -11.62
N ASP A 64 -6.68 45.84 -12.56
CA ASP A 64 -8.14 45.78 -12.37
C ASP A 64 -8.57 44.36 -11.99
N ILE A 65 -7.96 43.83 -10.93
CA ILE A 65 -8.32 42.54 -10.35
C ILE A 65 -9.50 42.74 -9.40
N ASN A 66 -10.57 41.96 -9.59
CA ASN A 66 -11.74 42.06 -8.72
C ASN A 66 -11.43 41.50 -7.31
N PRO A 67 -11.50 42.31 -6.25
CA PRO A 67 -11.22 41.85 -4.88
C PRO A 67 -12.17 40.73 -4.43
N TYR A 68 -13.41 40.69 -4.94
CA TYR A 68 -14.36 39.62 -4.65
C TYR A 68 -13.98 38.30 -5.33
N GLY A 69 -13.40 38.35 -6.54
CA GLY A 69 -12.89 37.17 -7.24
C GLY A 69 -11.69 36.55 -6.50
N VAL A 70 -10.76 37.40 -6.06
CA VAL A 70 -9.59 36.97 -5.26
C VAL A 70 -10.00 36.41 -3.91
N ALA A 71 -10.89 37.11 -3.18
CA ALA A 71 -11.39 36.63 -1.89
C ALA A 71 -12.13 35.30 -2.02
N ALA A 72 -12.89 35.11 -3.10
CA ALA A 72 -13.62 33.87 -3.33
C ALA A 72 -12.70 32.71 -3.74
N ILE A 73 -11.65 32.94 -4.53
CA ILE A 73 -10.60 31.93 -4.78
C ILE A 73 -9.90 31.55 -3.47
N ALA A 74 -9.50 32.54 -2.66
CA ALA A 74 -8.85 32.30 -1.37
C ALA A 74 -9.74 31.45 -0.44
N ALA A 75 -11.04 31.73 -0.41
CA ALA A 75 -12.00 30.93 0.36
C ALA A 75 -12.13 29.48 -0.17
N LEU A 76 -12.20 29.28 -1.49
CA LEU A 76 -12.23 27.93 -2.08
C LEU A 76 -10.93 27.16 -1.78
N VAL A 77 -9.77 27.78 -1.99
CA VAL A 77 -8.46 27.19 -1.72
C VAL A 77 -8.32 26.81 -0.25
N GLY A 78 -8.76 27.69 0.66
CA GLY A 78 -8.77 27.40 2.11
C GLY A 78 -9.67 26.22 2.47
N GLN A 79 -10.84 26.10 1.84
CA GLN A 79 -11.81 25.05 2.15
C GLN A 79 -11.39 23.66 1.63
N PHE A 80 -10.63 23.59 0.53
CA PHE A 80 -10.10 22.32 -0.01
C PHE A 80 -8.72 21.94 0.54
N SER A 81 -8.09 22.81 1.33
CA SER A 81 -6.68 22.69 1.74
C SER A 81 -6.32 21.36 2.38
N ARG A 82 -7.15 20.80 3.28
CA ARG A 82 -6.77 19.57 4.00
C ARG A 82 -6.75 18.33 3.09
N GLU A 83 -7.85 18.07 2.39
CA GLU A 83 -7.97 16.88 1.53
C GLU A 83 -7.14 17.02 0.25
N THR A 84 -7.02 18.23 -0.31
CA THR A 84 -6.15 18.49 -1.45
C THR A 84 -4.68 18.36 -1.08
N ALA A 85 -4.24 18.84 0.10
CA ALA A 85 -2.87 18.67 0.53
C ALA A 85 -2.51 17.19 0.77
N GLU A 86 -3.43 16.41 1.34
CA GLU A 86 -3.23 14.96 1.50
C GLU A 86 -3.17 14.23 0.16
N LYS A 87 -4.06 14.55 -0.79
CA LYS A 87 -4.02 13.98 -2.14
C LYS A 87 -2.78 14.40 -2.93
N PHE A 88 -2.35 15.65 -2.79
CA PHE A 88 -1.11 16.14 -3.39
C PHE A 88 0.08 15.40 -2.79
N ARG A 89 0.18 15.32 -1.46
CA ARG A 89 1.22 14.53 -0.78
C ARG A 89 1.23 13.08 -1.23
N ALA A 90 0.06 12.46 -1.45
CA ALA A 90 -0.02 11.10 -1.98
C ALA A 90 0.56 10.99 -3.39
N VAL A 91 0.21 11.92 -4.29
CA VAL A 91 0.76 11.97 -5.66
C VAL A 91 2.27 12.23 -5.66
N PHE A 92 2.77 13.15 -4.83
CA PHE A 92 4.21 13.37 -4.72
C PHE A 92 4.92 12.18 -4.10
N GLY A 93 4.30 11.52 -3.12
CA GLY A 93 4.79 10.30 -2.53
C GLY A 93 4.93 9.16 -3.54
N THR A 94 4.01 9.03 -4.50
CA THR A 94 4.12 8.01 -5.55
C THR A 94 5.15 8.36 -6.61
N LEU A 95 5.21 9.63 -7.03
CA LEU A 95 6.14 10.06 -8.09
C LEU A 95 7.59 10.15 -7.62
N LEU A 96 7.81 10.48 -6.34
CA LEU A 96 9.14 10.64 -5.73
C LEU A 96 9.51 9.48 -4.80
N ALA A 97 8.69 8.42 -4.74
CA ALA A 97 9.09 7.22 -4.04
C ALA A 97 10.41 6.70 -4.63
N PRO A 98 11.36 6.24 -3.79
CA PRO A 98 12.48 5.46 -4.28
C PRO A 98 11.96 4.33 -5.19
N ALA A 99 12.64 4.09 -6.30
CA ALA A 99 12.30 2.99 -7.19
C ALA A 99 12.23 1.70 -6.34
N PRO A 100 11.19 0.86 -6.51
CA PRO A 100 11.15 -0.45 -5.87
C PRO A 100 12.47 -1.17 -6.15
N GLN A 101 13.08 -1.76 -5.13
CA GLN A 101 14.32 -2.51 -5.34
C GLN A 101 14.04 -3.61 -6.37
N GLY A 102 14.77 -3.57 -7.48
CA GLY A 102 14.63 -4.56 -8.56
C GLY A 102 15.07 -5.94 -8.08
N ARG A 103 14.65 -6.98 -8.80
CA ARG A 103 15.09 -8.38 -8.56
C ARG A 103 16.61 -8.54 -8.62
N ASP A 104 17.33 -7.56 -9.14
CA ASP A 104 18.80 -7.52 -9.21
C ASP A 104 19.46 -7.20 -7.85
N HIS A 105 18.67 -6.85 -6.82
CA HIS A 105 19.16 -6.66 -5.45
C HIS A 105 18.91 -7.87 -4.54
N GLU A 106 18.31 -8.93 -5.08
CA GLU A 106 18.12 -10.17 -4.33
C GLU A 106 19.47 -10.90 -4.25
N PRO A 107 20.04 -11.10 -3.04
CA PRO A 107 21.36 -11.70 -2.91
C PRO A 107 21.36 -13.12 -3.48
N THR A 108 22.39 -13.44 -4.27
CA THR A 108 22.62 -14.81 -4.75
C THR A 108 22.63 -15.76 -3.55
N PRO A 109 21.82 -16.82 -3.56
CA PRO A 109 21.72 -17.71 -2.42
C PRO A 109 23.07 -18.40 -2.19
N SER A 110 23.50 -18.49 -0.93
CA SER A 110 24.73 -19.16 -0.54
C SER A 110 24.49 -19.98 0.72
N VAL A 111 25.01 -21.21 0.75
CA VAL A 111 24.97 -22.08 1.93
C VAL A 111 26.34 -22.07 2.58
N THR A 112 26.37 -21.81 3.88
CA THR A 112 27.61 -21.76 4.67
C THR A 112 27.78 -22.98 5.58
N GLY A 113 26.71 -23.69 5.91
CA GLY A 113 26.80 -24.88 6.74
C GLY A 113 25.48 -25.64 6.88
N VAL A 114 25.60 -26.89 7.33
CA VAL A 114 24.50 -27.83 7.52
C VAL A 114 24.68 -28.51 8.88
N ASP A 115 23.64 -28.48 9.71
CA ASP A 115 23.67 -29.05 11.06
C ASP A 115 22.38 -29.83 11.35
N PRO A 116 22.46 -31.13 11.72
CA PRO A 116 23.67 -31.95 11.77
C PRO A 116 24.25 -32.23 10.37
N SER A 117 25.52 -32.62 10.28
CA SER A 117 26.18 -33.02 9.03
C SER A 117 25.86 -34.46 8.59
N GLY A 118 25.02 -35.18 9.34
CA GLY A 118 24.53 -36.50 8.98
C GLY A 118 23.45 -37.01 9.92
N GLY A 119 22.75 -38.06 9.47
CA GLY A 119 21.73 -38.77 10.24
C GLY A 119 20.77 -39.60 9.37
N PRO A 120 19.92 -40.43 9.99
CA PRO A 120 18.96 -41.28 9.28
C PRO A 120 17.82 -40.46 8.64
N VAL A 121 17.06 -41.11 7.76
CA VAL A 121 15.80 -40.56 7.21
C VAL A 121 14.89 -40.05 8.33
N GLY A 122 14.32 -38.85 8.14
CA GLY A 122 13.49 -38.17 9.13
C GLY A 122 14.24 -37.24 10.08
N THR A 123 15.58 -37.22 10.02
CA THR A 123 16.39 -36.25 10.78
C THR A 123 16.05 -34.82 10.37
N GLU A 124 15.87 -33.96 11.36
CA GLU A 124 15.69 -32.53 11.13
C GLU A 124 17.06 -31.88 10.88
N VAL A 125 17.17 -31.14 9.78
CA VAL A 125 18.40 -30.52 9.30
C VAL A 125 18.20 -29.02 9.17
N VAL A 126 19.14 -28.28 9.73
CA VAL A 126 19.22 -26.82 9.65
C VAL A 126 20.34 -26.44 8.69
N ILE A 127 19.97 -25.80 7.58
CA ILE A 127 20.89 -25.28 6.59
C ILE A 127 21.02 -23.78 6.81
N ARG A 128 22.25 -23.29 6.99
CA ARG A 128 22.56 -21.87 7.23
C ARG A 128 23.18 -21.24 6.00
N GLY A 129 22.93 -19.95 5.80
CA GLY A 129 23.39 -19.25 4.61
C GLY A 129 22.94 -17.79 4.53
N THR A 130 22.83 -17.29 3.30
CA THR A 130 22.31 -15.95 2.97
C THR A 130 21.46 -16.02 1.70
N GLY A 131 20.43 -15.19 1.57
CA GLY A 131 19.56 -15.18 0.39
C GLY A 131 18.64 -16.40 0.31
N LEU A 132 18.26 -16.97 1.47
CA LEU A 132 17.48 -18.20 1.54
C LEU A 132 15.98 -17.97 1.78
N ALA A 133 15.53 -16.72 1.93
CA ALA A 133 14.17 -16.37 2.40
C ALA A 133 13.02 -17.03 1.62
N ASP A 134 13.23 -17.29 0.33
CA ASP A 134 12.24 -17.90 -0.57
C ASP A 134 12.64 -19.32 -1.02
N ALA A 135 13.45 -20.04 -0.23
CA ALA A 135 13.78 -21.43 -0.53
C ALA A 135 12.52 -22.30 -0.58
N THR A 136 12.31 -22.97 -1.71
CA THR A 136 11.11 -23.79 -1.96
C THR A 136 11.36 -25.28 -1.79
N VAL A 137 12.57 -25.73 -2.09
CA VAL A 137 12.95 -27.15 -2.09
C VAL A 137 14.40 -27.29 -1.66
N VAL A 138 14.67 -28.24 -0.78
CA VAL A 138 16.03 -28.76 -0.52
C VAL A 138 16.15 -30.12 -1.19
N ARG A 139 17.31 -30.45 -1.76
CA ARG A 139 17.56 -31.78 -2.35
C ARG A 139 18.72 -32.46 -1.64
N PHE A 140 18.50 -33.70 -1.23
CA PHE A 140 19.55 -34.60 -0.73
C PHE A 140 19.84 -35.60 -1.84
N GLY A 141 20.88 -35.33 -2.62
CA GLY A 141 21.11 -36.01 -3.89
C GLY A 141 19.98 -35.72 -4.89
N GLY A 142 19.34 -36.77 -5.40
CA GLY A 142 18.22 -36.65 -6.36
C GLY A 142 16.86 -36.34 -5.73
N VAL A 143 16.70 -36.58 -4.42
CA VAL A 143 15.41 -36.58 -3.73
C VAL A 143 15.07 -35.21 -3.16
N ARG A 144 13.81 -34.79 -3.35
CA ARG A 144 13.28 -33.51 -2.85
C ARG A 144 12.82 -33.65 -1.40
N ALA A 145 13.26 -32.71 -0.57
CA ALA A 145 12.81 -32.48 0.79
C ALA A 145 11.98 -31.19 0.85
N ALA A 146 10.86 -31.23 1.55
CA ALA A 146 10.05 -30.04 1.79
C ALA A 146 10.74 -29.12 2.79
N VAL A 147 10.57 -27.81 2.61
CA VAL A 147 11.04 -26.80 3.56
C VAL A 147 9.99 -26.66 4.67
N ALA A 148 10.40 -26.85 5.91
CA ALA A 148 9.54 -26.75 7.08
C ALA A 148 9.48 -25.31 7.62
N ASP A 149 10.62 -24.63 7.63
CA ASP A 149 10.74 -23.22 8.01
C ASP A 149 11.85 -22.54 7.20
N VAL A 150 11.67 -21.26 6.89
CA VAL A 150 12.58 -20.51 6.05
C VAL A 150 12.69 -19.05 6.48
N THR A 151 13.93 -18.59 6.55
CA THR A 151 14.30 -17.19 6.75
C THR A 151 15.43 -16.86 5.79
N ASP A 152 15.82 -15.58 5.71
CA ASP A 152 16.91 -15.16 4.83
C ASP A 152 18.26 -15.88 5.10
N THR A 153 18.46 -16.36 6.33
CA THR A 153 19.74 -16.95 6.76
C THR A 153 19.66 -18.42 7.16
N LEU A 154 18.48 -19.02 7.11
CA LEU A 154 18.25 -20.37 7.61
C LEU A 154 17.10 -21.06 6.87
N VAL A 155 17.31 -22.33 6.53
CA VAL A 155 16.29 -23.27 6.02
C VAL A 155 16.25 -24.48 6.93
N ARG A 156 15.08 -24.80 7.47
CA ARG A 156 14.83 -26.02 8.24
C ARG A 156 14.11 -27.01 7.35
N THR A 157 14.61 -28.22 7.27
CA THR A 157 14.05 -29.30 6.45
C THR A 157 14.25 -30.64 7.15
N THR A 158 13.68 -31.71 6.59
CA THR A 158 13.82 -33.08 7.11
C THR A 158 14.38 -33.98 6.03
N VAL A 159 15.30 -34.89 6.40
CA VAL A 159 15.89 -35.85 5.46
C VAL A 159 14.78 -36.74 4.88
N PRO A 160 14.55 -36.72 3.55
CA PRO A 160 13.47 -37.48 2.92
C PRO A 160 13.85 -38.95 2.74
N ALA A 161 12.84 -39.81 2.59
CA ALA A 161 13.07 -41.22 2.25
C ALA A 161 13.77 -41.36 0.89
N GLY A 162 14.84 -42.17 0.83
CA GLY A 162 15.65 -42.34 -0.37
C GLY A 162 16.70 -41.25 -0.59
N ALA A 163 16.94 -40.39 0.41
CA ALA A 163 18.07 -39.46 0.39
C ALA A 163 19.39 -40.21 0.17
N VAL A 164 20.31 -39.57 -0.55
CA VAL A 164 21.65 -40.10 -0.83
C VAL A 164 22.68 -39.15 -0.22
N SER A 165 23.71 -39.70 0.41
CA SER A 165 24.83 -38.93 0.96
C SER A 165 25.48 -38.05 -0.10
N GLY A 166 25.75 -36.80 0.26
CA GLY A 166 26.28 -35.78 -0.66
C GLY A 166 25.90 -34.37 -0.22
N PRO A 167 26.41 -33.34 -0.91
CA PRO A 167 26.11 -31.95 -0.56
C PRO A 167 24.63 -31.64 -0.84
N PRO A 168 23.85 -31.22 0.17
CA PRO A 168 22.47 -30.81 -0.07
C PRO A 168 22.42 -29.54 -0.92
N VAL A 169 21.37 -29.43 -1.73
CA VAL A 169 21.15 -28.34 -2.69
C VAL A 169 19.85 -27.62 -2.37
N VAL A 170 19.93 -26.32 -2.12
CA VAL A 170 18.78 -25.45 -1.83
C VAL A 170 18.37 -24.71 -3.11
N HIS A 171 17.09 -24.78 -3.46
CA HIS A 171 16.52 -24.08 -4.61
C HIS A 171 15.69 -22.87 -4.16
N THR A 172 16.07 -21.69 -4.64
CA THR A 172 15.33 -20.43 -4.47
C THR A 172 14.88 -19.92 -5.85
N PRO A 173 13.92 -18.98 -5.93
CA PRO A 173 13.57 -18.30 -7.17
C PRO A 173 14.75 -17.53 -7.80
N THR A 174 15.69 -17.09 -6.99
CA THR A 174 16.87 -16.31 -7.39
C THR A 174 18.05 -17.16 -7.86
N GLY A 175 18.07 -18.44 -7.53
CA GLY A 175 19.17 -19.31 -7.90
C GLY A 175 19.21 -20.63 -7.12
N VAL A 176 20.39 -21.24 -7.10
CA VAL A 176 20.63 -22.51 -6.43
C VAL A 176 21.87 -22.38 -5.58
N ALA A 177 21.79 -22.85 -4.33
CA ALA A 177 22.92 -22.87 -3.41
C ALA A 177 23.23 -24.30 -2.98
N THR A 178 24.48 -24.70 -3.17
CA THR A 178 24.97 -26.03 -2.80
C THR A 178 25.76 -25.93 -1.51
N SER A 179 25.51 -26.84 -0.57
CA SER A 179 26.32 -26.93 0.64
C SER A 179 27.79 -27.22 0.31
N PRO A 180 28.75 -26.53 0.97
CA PRO A 180 30.17 -26.82 0.79
C PRO A 180 30.56 -28.19 1.36
N GLU A 181 29.84 -28.66 2.38
CA GLU A 181 30.09 -29.95 3.05
C GLU A 181 29.00 -30.98 2.69
N PRO A 182 29.37 -32.26 2.53
CA PRO A 182 28.41 -33.32 2.26
C PRO A 182 27.60 -33.66 3.53
N PHE A 183 26.31 -33.93 3.34
CA PHE A 183 25.48 -34.55 4.38
C PHE A 183 25.58 -36.08 4.26
N THR A 184 25.79 -36.78 5.37
CA THR A 184 25.86 -38.25 5.42
C THR A 184 24.51 -38.84 5.82
N VAL A 185 23.89 -39.61 4.91
CA VAL A 185 22.67 -40.38 5.19
C VAL A 185 23.05 -41.74 5.74
N GLU A 186 22.49 -42.11 6.90
CA GLU A 186 22.69 -43.40 7.59
C GLU A 186 21.54 -44.39 7.36
#